data_AF-A0A7J7GB86-F1
#
_entry.id   AF-A0A7J7GB86-F1
#
_cell.length_a   1.000
_cell.length_b   1.000
_cell.length_c   1.000
_cell.angle_alpha   90.00
_cell.angle_beta   90.00
_cell.angle_gamma   90.00
#
_symmetry.space_group_name_H-M   'P 1'
#
loop_
_entity.id
_entity.type
_entity.pdbx_description
1 polymer ?
#
loop_
_entity_poly.entity_id
_entity_poly.type
_entity_poly.pdbx_seq_one_letter_code
_entity_poly.pdbx_strand_id
1 'polypeptide(L)'
;MDVGQVGFHNPKMVRTVRVEKRINEIVNRLNRTKVERKPDLKAEREAVNAAERAERKLQLRDKKRREEMERLDKERQAEVRSYKNLMVAEKMTSNKEIASANKSLQELEEDFM
;
A
#
# COMPACT_ATOMS: atom_id res chain seq x y z
N MET A 1 37.36 24.64 27.48
CA MET A 1 36.72 25.22 26.28
C MET A 1 35.78 26.30 26.77
N ASP A 2 35.98 27.54 26.34
CA ASP A 2 35.13 28.66 26.74
C ASP A 2 33.76 28.54 26.05
N VAL A 3 32.70 28.96 26.74
CA VAL A 3 31.32 28.77 26.25
C VAL A 3 31.12 29.63 25.00
N GLY A 4 30.85 28.99 23.85
CA GLY A 4 30.70 29.68 22.55
C GLY A 4 31.83 29.42 21.53
N GLN A 5 32.83 28.61 21.88
CA GLN A 5 33.87 28.22 20.92
C GLN A 5 33.33 27.24 19.87
N VAL A 6 33.06 27.73 18.66
CA VAL A 6 32.65 26.91 17.51
C VAL A 6 33.91 26.37 16.81
N GLY A 7 34.12 25.05 16.89
CA GLY A 7 35.25 24.36 16.25
C GLY A 7 34.83 23.57 15.02
N PHE A 8 35.76 23.36 14.09
CA PHE A 8 35.56 22.46 12.94
C PHE A 8 35.84 21.01 13.35
N HIS A 9 34.97 20.07 12.93
CA HIS A 9 35.14 18.65 13.24
C HIS A 9 36.40 18.04 12.59
N ASN A 10 36.78 18.51 11.40
CA ASN A 10 38.01 18.09 10.71
C ASN A 10 38.75 19.31 10.10
N PRO A 11 39.91 19.70 10.66
CA PRO A 11 40.66 20.85 10.17
C PRO A 11 41.26 20.65 8.77
N LYS A 12 41.48 19.40 8.33
CA LYS A 12 42.03 19.11 7.00
C LYS A 12 41.06 19.45 5.85
N MET A 13 39.76 19.53 6.14
CA MET A 13 38.74 19.92 5.17
C MET A 13 38.49 21.43 5.14
N VAL A 14 39.15 22.20 6.02
CA VAL A 14 38.97 23.66 6.10
C VAL A 14 40.01 24.33 5.23
N ARG A 15 39.55 25.03 4.20
CA ARG A 15 40.42 25.86 3.36
C ARG A 15 40.58 27.24 4.01
N THR A 16 41.73 27.50 4.61
CA THR A 16 42.08 28.82 5.16
C THR A 16 42.83 29.65 4.13
N VAL A 17 42.40 30.90 3.93
CA VAL A 17 43.09 31.88 3.09
C VAL A 17 43.56 33.02 3.97
N ARG A 18 44.85 33.38 3.89
CA ARG A 18 45.41 34.51 4.64
C ARG A 18 45.10 35.82 3.90
N VAL A 19 44.41 36.73 4.57
CA VAL A 19 44.09 38.06 4.02
C VAL A 19 45.13 39.05 4.53
N GLU A 20 45.83 39.73 3.62
CA GLU A 20 46.92 40.65 3.98
C GLU A 20 46.42 41.92 4.69
N LYS A 21 45.27 42.45 4.27
CA LYS A 21 44.63 43.62 4.89
C LYS A 21 43.14 43.38 5.05
N ARG A 22 42.63 43.66 6.26
CA ARG A 22 41.20 43.56 6.54
C ARG A 22 40.48 44.79 5.99
N ILE A 23 39.67 44.58 4.95
CA ILE A 23 38.80 45.62 4.38
C ILE A 23 37.38 45.40 4.88
N ASN A 24 36.90 46.28 5.75
CA ASN A 24 35.59 46.13 6.42
C ASN A 24 34.41 46.15 5.44
N GLU A 25 34.49 46.89 4.33
CA GLU A 25 33.44 46.93 3.32
C GLU A 25 33.21 45.58 2.65
N ILE A 26 34.29 44.84 2.36
CA ILE A 26 34.22 43.51 1.76
C ILE A 26 33.57 42.53 2.75
N VAL A 27 33.97 42.58 4.02
CA VAL A 27 33.40 41.74 5.09
C VAL A 27 31.91 42.03 5.27
N ASN A 28 31.52 43.31 5.29
CA ASN A 28 30.12 43.70 5.42
C ASN A 28 29.27 43.24 4.22
N ARG A 29 29.82 43.31 3.00
CA ARG A 29 29.16 42.79 1.80
C ARG A 29 29.00 41.27 1.85
N LEU A 30 30.04 40.53 2.26
CA LEU A 30 29.99 39.08 2.42
C LEU A 30 28.97 38.65 3.48
N ASN A 31 28.93 39.35 4.62
CA ASN A 31 27.97 39.06 5.69
C ASN A 31 26.53 39.35 5.26
N ARG A 32 26.30 40.40 4.46
CA ARG A 32 24.96 40.67 3.88
C ARG A 32 24.49 39.56 2.94
N THR A 33 25.41 38.90 2.23
CA THR A 33 25.09 37.77 1.33
C THR A 33 25.08 36.40 2.04
N LYS A 34 25.40 36.34 3.33
CA LYS A 34 25.49 35.08 4.07
C LYS A 34 24.08 34.51 4.30
N VAL A 35 23.71 33.51 3.49
CA VAL A 35 22.46 32.78 3.66
C VAL A 35 22.69 31.62 4.61
N GLU A 36 22.35 31.81 5.89
CA GLU A 36 22.26 30.70 6.84
C GLU A 36 20.87 30.07 6.74
N ARG A 37 20.79 28.93 6.05
CA ARG A 37 19.62 28.06 6.19
C ARG A 37 19.74 27.35 7.54
N LYS A 38 18.72 27.48 8.38
CA LYS A 38 18.54 26.63 9.58
C LYS A 38 17.37 25.69 9.30
N PRO A 39 17.59 24.56 8.59
CA PRO A 39 16.54 23.57 8.41
C PRO A 39 16.09 23.06 9.77
N ASP A 40 14.79 23.08 10.04
CA ASP A 40 14.24 22.41 11.20
C ASP A 40 14.24 20.89 10.94
N LEU A 41 15.31 20.24 11.38
CA LEU A 41 15.52 18.80 11.21
C LEU A 41 14.41 17.97 11.87
N LYS A 42 13.71 18.52 12.86
CA LYS A 42 12.61 17.82 13.54
C LYS A 42 11.38 17.76 12.64
N ALA A 43 11.02 18.88 12.02
CA ALA A 43 9.88 18.97 11.10
C ALA A 43 10.09 18.09 9.86
N GLU A 44 11.29 18.10 9.29
CA GLU A 44 11.63 17.27 8.12
C GLU A 44 11.54 15.78 8.44
N ARG A 45 12.06 15.37 9.60
CA ARG A 45 11.98 13.97 10.06
C ARG A 45 10.54 13.54 10.35
N GLU A 46 9.71 14.42 10.89
CA GLU A 46 8.31 14.11 11.15
C GLU A 46 7.52 13.95 9.84
N ALA A 47 7.78 14.80 8.84
CA ALA A 47 7.18 14.69 7.52
C ALA A 47 7.53 13.35 6.83
N VAL A 48 8.81 12.95 6.87
CA VAL A 48 9.25 11.65 6.32
C VAL A 48 8.58 10.49 7.04
N ASN A 49 8.57 10.49 8.37
CA ASN A 49 7.93 9.43 9.16
C ASN A 49 6.41 9.35 8.93
N ALA A 50 5.74 10.49 8.70
CA ALA A 50 4.32 10.52 8.39
C ALA A 50 4.03 9.92 7.01
N ALA A 51 4.86 10.25 6.01
CA ALA A 51 4.76 9.69 4.66
C ALA A 51 4.97 8.16 4.67
N GLU A 52 5.99 7.66 5.35
CA GLU A 52 6.27 6.22 5.47
C GLU A 52 5.11 5.47 6.14
N ARG A 53 4.52 6.03 7.20
CA ARG A 53 3.34 5.44 7.85
C ARG A 53 2.12 5.40 6.92
N ALA A 54 1.90 6.45 6.14
CA ALA A 54 0.80 6.50 5.18
C ALA A 54 0.97 5.45 4.08
N GLU A 55 2.19 5.30 3.54
CA GLU A 55 2.50 4.30 2.53
C GLU A 55 2.30 2.88 3.06
N ARG A 56 2.82 2.58 4.27
CA ARG A 56 2.65 1.26 4.89
C ARG A 56 1.18 0.92 5.14
N LYS A 57 0.36 1.91 5.53
CA LYS A 57 -1.08 1.72 5.70
C LYS A 57 -1.78 1.44 4.37
N LEU A 58 -1.38 2.11 3.29
CA LEU A 58 -1.90 1.90 1.95
C LEU A 58 -1.58 0.48 1.46
N GLN A 59 -0.32 0.06 1.58
CA GLN A 59 0.10 -1.29 1.18
C GLN A 59 -0.66 -2.39 1.93
N LEU A 60 -0.89 -2.24 3.23
CA LEU A 60 -1.68 -3.19 4.02
C LEU A 60 -3.14 -3.26 3.57
N ARG A 61 -3.75 -2.11 3.26
CA ARG A 61 -5.13 -2.05 2.77
C ARG A 61 -5.26 -2.75 1.41
N ASP A 62 -4.32 -2.48 0.51
CA ASP A 62 -4.34 -3.04 -0.84
C ASP A 62 -4.08 -4.56 -0.81
N LYS A 63 -3.19 -5.02 0.08
CA LYS A 63 -2.98 -6.46 0.32
C LYS A 63 -4.27 -7.13 0.82
N LYS A 64 -4.93 -6.55 1.82
CA LYS A 64 -6.19 -7.08 2.37
C LYS A 64 -7.30 -7.13 1.31
N ARG A 65 -7.41 -6.08 0.49
CA ARG A 65 -8.40 -6.02 -0.60
C ARG A 65 -8.14 -7.08 -1.67
N ARG A 66 -6.87 -7.36 -1.97
CA ARG A 66 -6.47 -8.40 -2.92
C ARG A 66 -6.80 -9.80 -2.38
N GLU A 67 -6.47 -10.06 -1.11
CA GLU A 67 -6.80 -11.32 -0.43
C GLU A 67 -8.33 -11.57 -0.38
N GLU A 68 -9.12 -10.52 -0.15
CA GLU A 68 -10.59 -10.61 -0.14
C GLU A 68 -11.16 -10.91 -1.54
N MET A 69 -10.64 -10.25 -2.59
CA MET A 69 -11.02 -10.55 -3.97
C MET A 69 -10.65 -11.99 -4.36
N GLU A 70 -9.45 -12.45 -4.01
CA GLU A 70 -9.00 -13.82 -4.30
C GLU A 70 -9.86 -14.85 -3.58
N ARG A 71 -10.29 -14.58 -2.33
CA ARG A 71 -11.23 -15.43 -1.61
C ARG A 71 -12.58 -15.49 -2.32
N LEU A 72 -13.14 -14.34 -2.68
CA LEU A 72 -14.42 -14.27 -3.37
C LEU A 72 -14.38 -14.99 -4.73
N ASP A 73 -13.31 -14.82 -5.50
CA ASP A 73 -13.14 -15.52 -6.78
C ASP A 73 -12.98 -17.02 -6.59
N LYS A 74 -12.29 -17.45 -5.53
CA LYS A 74 -12.17 -18.88 -5.19
C LYS A 74 -13.52 -19.48 -4.78
N GLU A 75 -14.31 -18.75 -3.99
CA GLU A 75 -15.67 -19.16 -3.61
C GLU A 75 -16.59 -19.23 -4.84
N ARG A 76 -16.56 -18.21 -5.72
CA ARG A 76 -17.31 -18.22 -6.98
C ARG A 76 -16.89 -19.39 -7.87
N GLN A 77 -15.59 -19.67 -7.99
CA GLN A 77 -15.10 -20.82 -8.76
C GLN A 77 -15.55 -22.14 -8.15
N ALA A 78 -15.52 -22.26 -6.82
CA ALA A 78 -16.00 -23.45 -6.12
C ALA A 78 -17.51 -23.63 -6.32
N GLU A 79 -18.27 -22.54 -6.30
CA GLU A 79 -19.71 -22.56 -6.54
C GLU A 79 -20.04 -22.99 -7.97
N VAL A 80 -19.40 -22.40 -8.99
CA VAL A 80 -19.56 -22.78 -10.41
C VAL A 80 -19.15 -24.23 -10.67
N ARG A 81 -18.08 -24.71 -10.01
CA ARG A 81 -17.64 -26.12 -10.10
C ARG A 81 -18.54 -27.06 -9.30
N SER A 82 -19.27 -26.57 -8.33
CA SER A 82 -20.18 -27.38 -7.52
C SER A 82 -21.53 -27.48 -8.19
N TYR A 83 -22.10 -28.69 -8.24
CA TYR A 83 -23.48 -28.90 -8.66
C TYR A 83 -24.51 -28.45 -7.59
N LYS A 84 -24.10 -27.63 -6.60
CA LYS A 84 -24.94 -27.25 -5.44
C LYS A 84 -26.22 -26.54 -5.86
N ASN A 85 -26.15 -25.67 -6.86
CA ASN A 85 -27.30 -24.93 -7.38
C ASN A 85 -28.15 -25.74 -8.37
N LEU A 86 -27.66 -26.90 -8.82
CA LEU A 86 -28.38 -27.80 -9.74
C LEU A 86 -29.27 -28.80 -8.98
N MET A 87 -29.01 -29.03 -7.70
CA MET A 87 -29.77 -29.95 -6.86
C MET A 87 -30.97 -29.24 -6.21
N VAL A 88 -32.05 -29.05 -6.97
CA VAL A 88 -33.31 -28.47 -6.46
C VAL A 88 -34.24 -29.58 -5.98
N ALA A 89 -34.43 -29.69 -4.65
CA ALA A 89 -35.22 -30.77 -4.02
C ALA A 89 -36.64 -30.91 -4.58
N GLU A 90 -37.29 -29.81 -4.97
CA GLU A 90 -38.64 -29.81 -5.55
C GLU A 90 -38.70 -30.46 -6.95
N LYS A 91 -37.58 -30.46 -7.68
CA LYS A 91 -37.45 -31.07 -9.01
C LYS A 91 -36.80 -32.45 -8.95
N MET A 92 -36.39 -32.90 -7.76
CA MET A 92 -35.89 -34.25 -7.57
C MET A 92 -37.07 -35.20 -7.38
N THR A 93 -37.13 -36.23 -8.19
CA THR A 93 -38.13 -37.30 -8.06
C THR A 93 -37.40 -38.61 -7.81
N SER A 94 -37.91 -39.41 -6.87
CA SER A 94 -37.32 -40.70 -6.57
C SER A 94 -37.75 -41.73 -7.61
N ASN A 95 -36.84 -42.61 -8.04
CA ASN A 95 -37.16 -43.70 -8.96
C ASN A 95 -38.34 -44.57 -8.47
N LYS A 96 -38.54 -44.65 -7.16
CA LYS A 96 -39.66 -45.37 -6.54
C LYS A 96 -41.00 -44.68 -6.77
N GLU A 97 -41.03 -43.35 -6.78
CA GLU A 97 -42.23 -42.54 -7.02
C GLU A 97 -42.59 -42.53 -8.50
N ILE A 98 -41.59 -42.42 -9.39
CA ILE A 98 -41.76 -42.50 -10.85
C ILE A 98 -42.36 -43.86 -11.24
N ALA A 99 -41.84 -44.96 -10.68
CA ALA A 99 -42.34 -46.31 -10.93
C ALA A 99 -43.79 -46.52 -10.44
N SER A 100 -44.21 -45.81 -9.38
CA SER A 100 -45.59 -45.88 -8.88
C SER A 100 -46.57 -44.98 -9.65
N ALA A 101 -46.06 -43.95 -10.33
CA ALA A 101 -46.88 -42.93 -10.98
C ALA A 101 -47.31 -43.27 -12.42
N ASN A 102 -46.83 -44.38 -13.01
CA ASN A 102 -47.13 -44.79 -14.41
C ASN A 102 -47.07 -43.63 -15.41
N LYS A 103 -46.09 -42.72 -15.27
CA LYS A 103 -45.85 -41.68 -16.28
C LYS A 103 -45.56 -42.36 -17.60
N SER A 104 -46.24 -41.93 -18.66
CA SER A 104 -46.12 -42.58 -19.96
C SER A 104 -44.71 -42.38 -20.52
N LEU A 105 -44.18 -43.36 -21.26
CA LEU A 105 -42.84 -43.29 -21.85
C LEU A 105 -42.64 -42.00 -22.69
N GLN A 106 -43.71 -41.51 -23.31
CA GLN A 106 -43.73 -40.28 -24.10
C GLN A 106 -43.52 -39.01 -23.27
N GLU A 107 -44.12 -38.89 -22.08
CA GLU A 107 -43.91 -37.70 -21.22
C GLU A 107 -42.47 -37.63 -20.68
N LEU A 108 -41.82 -38.78 -20.51
CA LEU A 108 -40.41 -38.84 -20.13
C LEU A 108 -39.47 -38.48 -21.29
N GLU A 109 -39.88 -38.74 -22.53
CA GLU A 109 -39.13 -38.35 -23.74
C GLU A 109 -39.29 -36.87 -24.08
N GLU A 110 -40.46 -36.28 -23.84
CA GLU A 110 -40.72 -34.84 -24.06
C GLU A 110 -39.95 -33.94 -23.08
N ASP A 111 -39.75 -34.35 -21.82
CA ASP A 111 -38.95 -33.61 -20.83
C ASP A 111 -37.43 -33.63 -21.12
N PHE A 112 -36.97 -34.49 -22.05
CA PHE A 112 -35.55 -34.62 -22.43
C PHE A 112 -35.17 -33.84 -23.70
N MET A 113 -36.15 -33.41 -24.50
CA MET A 113 -35.98 -32.60 -25.73
C MET A 113 -36.14 -31.11 -25.45
#